data_AF-A0A081SFY7-F1
#
_entry.id   AF-A0A081SFY7-F1
#
_cell.length_a   1.000
_cell.length_b   1.000
_cell.length_c   1.000
_cell.angle_alpha   90.00
_cell.angle_beta   90.00
_cell.angle_gamma   90.00
#
_symmetry.space_group_name_H-M   'P 1'
#
loop_
_entity.id
_entity.type
_entity.pdbx_description
1 polymer ?
#
loop_
_entity_poly.entity_id
_entity_poly.type
_entity_poly.pdbx_seq_one_letter_code
_entity_poly.pdbx_strand_id
1 'polypeptide(L)'
;MLKTTYENSAMLIPRNAIIVLILAMMSEWCFSVAAYAQGRIVGKITNELGSPIPSVKVFIISGNKTMMILSSPTGGFAVESIPAGLYTIEAHKRGLPRASAQLAVINNNIHQVDLQLVSPFQRDIMFAAVKKTAQTLSVQSSKEQLVVAETDLADNGKSEIIKQRLLQNYKEPSEAIDLTAAAAKQNAMLQEVLLSAQQQTKAAERRAEEALLALVKKARDEQVVATDAVKTENVLASAEWVREVRAKPLQAELLPDDALLIAIEAALRERERLIDRYARILERLKYISERIEQLAEAEKQAFFDAERQEVQNQINAAEAELRNLKEEIKELEIALKEKEIEYEKLRDALKQDVSVEDKQAEIAYRVLRVAEFHNVHGVITGEIMVDRFGELMYVYFPRFPDGVLAADMKRALQRVGNFKPQLKSGLPILTNVIIKIKLNAP
;
A
#
# COMPACT_ATOMS: atom_id res chain seq x y z
N MET A 1 -58.69 -46.10 -59.68
CA MET A 1 -59.90 -45.64 -58.97
C MET A 1 -59.48 -44.74 -57.84
N LEU A 2 -60.01 -43.51 -57.86
CA LEU A 2 -59.76 -42.40 -56.95
C LEU A 2 -60.44 -42.61 -55.58
N LYS A 3 -59.83 -42.09 -54.52
CA LYS A 3 -60.47 -41.12 -53.60
C LYS A 3 -59.48 -40.66 -52.52
N THR A 4 -58.90 -39.48 -52.74
CA THR A 4 -58.27 -38.65 -51.71
C THR A 4 -59.30 -37.65 -51.21
N THR A 5 -59.91 -37.93 -50.07
CA THR A 5 -60.76 -36.99 -49.33
C THR A 5 -59.86 -36.10 -48.47
N TYR A 6 -59.53 -34.92 -49.02
CA TYR A 6 -59.06 -33.78 -48.23
C TYR A 6 -60.29 -33.13 -47.57
N GLU A 7 -60.58 -33.50 -46.34
CA GLU A 7 -61.53 -32.76 -45.51
C GLU A 7 -60.85 -31.48 -45.03
N ASN A 8 -61.27 -30.36 -45.64
CA ASN A 8 -60.97 -29.01 -45.20
C ASN A 8 -61.57 -28.78 -43.80
N SER A 9 -60.83 -29.18 -42.78
CA SER A 9 -61.04 -28.69 -41.42
C SER A 9 -60.54 -27.26 -41.37
N ALA A 10 -61.44 -26.31 -41.66
CA ALA A 10 -61.24 -24.91 -41.33
C ALA A 10 -61.11 -24.81 -39.82
N MET A 11 -59.87 -24.93 -39.33
CA MET A 11 -59.49 -24.78 -37.95
C MET A 11 -59.74 -23.32 -37.57
N LEU A 12 -60.98 -23.05 -37.11
CA LEU A 12 -61.42 -21.78 -36.55
C LEU A 12 -60.59 -21.53 -35.29
N ILE A 13 -59.48 -20.83 -35.46
CA ILE A 13 -58.72 -20.27 -34.34
C ILE A 13 -59.71 -19.37 -33.59
N PRO A 14 -60.02 -19.66 -32.31
CA PRO A 14 -61.01 -18.90 -31.58
C PRO A 14 -60.56 -17.43 -31.54
N ARG A 15 -61.49 -16.53 -31.81
CA ARG A 15 -61.24 -15.07 -31.95
C ARG A 15 -60.46 -14.49 -30.77
N ASN A 16 -60.59 -15.11 -29.60
CA ASN A 16 -59.88 -14.73 -28.38
C ASN A 16 -58.38 -15.08 -28.42
N ALA A 17 -57.95 -16.13 -29.13
CA ALA A 17 -56.54 -16.50 -29.26
C ALA A 17 -55.76 -15.50 -30.12
N ILE A 18 -56.40 -14.90 -31.13
CA ILE A 18 -55.79 -13.85 -31.96
C ILE A 18 -55.56 -12.58 -31.13
N ILE A 19 -56.49 -12.22 -30.25
CA ILE A 19 -56.37 -11.04 -29.36
C ILE A 19 -55.23 -11.25 -28.35
N VAL A 20 -55.09 -12.45 -27.78
CA VAL A 20 -53.99 -12.77 -26.85
C VAL A 20 -52.63 -12.72 -27.55
N LEU A 21 -52.54 -13.17 -28.80
CA LEU A 21 -51.29 -13.13 -29.56
C LEU A 21 -50.87 -11.68 -29.87
N ILE A 22 -51.82 -10.82 -30.27
CA ILE A 22 -51.55 -9.40 -30.56
C ILE A 22 -51.13 -8.65 -29.27
N LEU A 23 -51.77 -8.92 -28.13
CA LEU A 23 -51.39 -8.35 -26.84
C LEU A 23 -50.01 -8.80 -26.36
N ALA A 24 -49.65 -10.08 -26.59
CA ALA A 24 -48.31 -10.59 -26.28
C ALA A 24 -47.23 -9.89 -27.13
N MET A 25 -47.47 -9.74 -28.44
CA MET A 25 -46.53 -9.07 -29.34
C MET A 25 -46.41 -7.56 -29.08
N MET A 26 -47.46 -6.88 -28.59
CA MET A 26 -47.39 -5.47 -28.17
C MET A 26 -46.70 -5.28 -26.81
N SER A 27 -46.68 -6.30 -25.95
CA SER A 27 -46.04 -6.20 -24.62
C SER A 27 -44.50 -6.17 -24.67
N GLU A 28 -43.92 -6.59 -25.79
CA GLU A 28 -42.46 -6.58 -26.03
C GLU A 28 -41.95 -5.23 -26.58
N TRP A 29 -42.84 -4.26 -26.83
CA TRP A 29 -42.50 -2.93 -27.38
C TRP A 29 -42.49 -1.82 -26.32
N CYS A 30 -42.69 -2.16 -25.06
CA CYS A 30 -42.42 -1.26 -23.93
C CYS A 30 -41.00 -1.48 -23.40
N PHE A 31 -39.99 -1.44 -24.29
CA PHE A 31 -38.63 -1.19 -23.82
C PHE A 31 -38.58 0.26 -23.35
N SER A 32 -38.74 0.43 -22.04
CA SER A 32 -38.43 1.68 -21.35
C SER A 32 -37.05 2.14 -21.82
N VAL A 33 -37.03 3.18 -22.64
CA VAL A 33 -35.88 4.06 -22.75
C VAL A 33 -35.81 4.77 -21.40
N ALA A 34 -35.31 4.06 -20.39
CA ALA A 34 -34.76 4.72 -19.23
C ALA A 34 -33.66 5.59 -19.83
N ALA A 35 -33.94 6.87 -20.01
CA ALA A 35 -32.92 7.86 -20.30
C ALA A 35 -31.93 7.69 -19.16
N TYR A 36 -30.83 6.97 -19.43
CA TYR A 36 -29.76 6.78 -18.47
C TYR A 36 -29.32 8.18 -18.15
N ALA A 37 -29.75 8.69 -16.99
CA ALA A 37 -29.40 10.01 -16.59
C ALA A 37 -27.88 9.97 -16.42
N GLN A 38 -27.21 10.76 -17.24
CA GLN A 38 -25.78 10.72 -17.37
C GLN A 38 -25.23 11.97 -16.69
N GLY A 39 -24.26 11.79 -15.80
CA GLY A 39 -23.47 12.86 -15.25
C GLY A 39 -22.33 13.26 -16.19
N ARG A 40 -21.66 14.35 -15.81
CA ARG A 40 -20.47 14.88 -16.48
C ARG A 40 -19.37 15.08 -15.44
N ILE A 41 -18.16 14.62 -15.73
CA ILE A 41 -16.97 14.92 -14.92
C ILE A 41 -16.11 15.92 -15.66
N VAL A 42 -15.75 17.01 -14.99
CA VAL A 42 -14.80 18.02 -15.48
C VAL A 42 -13.70 18.20 -14.45
N GLY A 43 -12.52 18.61 -14.87
CA GLY A 43 -11.42 18.82 -13.94
C GLY A 43 -10.19 19.43 -14.57
N LYS A 44 -9.24 19.86 -13.74
CA LYS A 44 -7.92 20.33 -14.13
C LYS A 44 -6.83 19.53 -13.42
N ILE A 45 -5.73 19.33 -14.15
CA ILE A 45 -4.53 18.68 -13.63
C ILE A 45 -3.42 19.71 -13.53
N THR A 46 -2.95 19.93 -12.32
CA THR A 46 -1.93 20.93 -12.00
C THR A 46 -0.70 20.30 -11.35
N ASN A 47 0.40 21.02 -11.39
CA ASN A 47 1.59 20.72 -10.58
C ASN A 47 1.49 21.39 -9.21
N GLU A 48 2.54 21.26 -8.40
CA GLU A 48 2.66 21.88 -7.08
C GLU A 48 2.51 23.40 -7.07
N LEU A 49 2.90 24.05 -8.17
CA LEU A 49 2.81 25.50 -8.35
C LEU A 49 1.46 25.96 -8.93
N GLY A 50 0.48 25.05 -9.05
CA GLY A 50 -0.82 25.32 -9.66
C GLY A 50 -0.77 25.50 -11.19
N SER A 51 0.39 25.27 -11.83
CA SER A 51 0.53 25.35 -13.27
C SER A 51 -0.09 24.12 -13.94
N PRO A 52 -0.86 24.28 -15.03
CA PRO A 52 -1.53 23.18 -15.70
C PRO A 52 -0.54 22.23 -16.38
N ILE A 53 -0.84 20.92 -16.35
CA ILE A 53 0.01 19.89 -16.96
C ILE A 53 -0.71 19.28 -18.18
N PRO A 54 -0.18 19.46 -19.40
CA PRO A 54 -0.79 18.92 -20.61
C PRO A 54 -0.46 17.44 -20.81
N SER A 55 -1.27 16.74 -21.60
CA SER A 55 -1.03 15.36 -22.05
C SER A 55 -0.83 14.35 -20.91
N VAL A 56 -1.54 14.53 -19.80
CA VAL A 56 -1.61 13.57 -18.70
C VAL A 56 -2.67 12.52 -19.03
N LYS A 57 -2.38 11.24 -18.81
CA LYS A 57 -3.36 10.15 -18.95
C LYS A 57 -4.23 10.13 -17.70
N VAL A 58 -5.53 10.34 -17.86
CA VAL A 58 -6.54 10.24 -16.82
C VAL A 58 -7.34 8.96 -17.02
N PHE A 59 -7.36 8.10 -16.02
CA PHE A 59 -8.14 6.88 -15.97
C PHE A 59 -9.36 7.10 -15.07
N ILE A 60 -10.54 6.77 -15.56
CA ILE A 60 -11.79 6.82 -14.80
C ILE A 60 -12.28 5.38 -14.66
N ILE A 61 -12.25 4.85 -13.43
CA ILE A 61 -12.44 3.45 -13.12
C ILE A 61 -13.75 3.29 -12.33
N SER A 62 -14.63 2.40 -12.78
CA SER A 62 -15.82 1.97 -12.04
C SER A 62 -16.03 0.48 -12.20
N GLY A 63 -15.79 -0.27 -11.12
CA GLY A 63 -15.76 -1.73 -11.14
C GLY A 63 -14.81 -2.25 -12.23
N ASN A 64 -15.37 -2.90 -13.23
CA ASN A 64 -14.62 -3.56 -14.31
C ASN A 64 -14.46 -2.69 -15.57
N LYS A 65 -14.98 -1.44 -15.54
CA LYS A 65 -14.93 -0.51 -16.67
C LYS A 65 -13.89 0.56 -16.41
N THR A 66 -12.98 0.73 -17.37
CA THR A 66 -11.94 1.76 -17.33
C THR A 66 -12.01 2.60 -18.59
N MET A 67 -12.15 3.91 -18.42
CA MET A 67 -12.07 4.89 -19.50
C MET A 67 -10.75 5.64 -19.39
N MET A 68 -10.16 6.03 -20.52
CA MET A 68 -8.92 6.81 -20.56
C MET A 68 -9.14 8.08 -21.39
N ILE A 69 -8.75 9.22 -20.84
CA ILE A 69 -8.73 10.52 -21.54
C ILE A 69 -7.37 11.21 -21.33
N LEU A 70 -6.99 12.10 -22.25
CA LEU A 70 -5.80 12.94 -22.12
C LEU A 70 -6.19 14.36 -21.69
N SER A 71 -5.41 14.95 -20.78
CA SER A 71 -5.58 16.37 -20.45
C SER A 71 -5.19 17.28 -21.61
N SER A 72 -5.92 18.39 -21.73
CA SER A 72 -5.71 19.43 -22.73
C SER A 72 -4.42 20.25 -22.47
N PRO A 73 -4.00 21.14 -23.39
CA PRO A 73 -2.89 22.07 -23.16
C PRO A 73 -3.05 22.94 -21.91
N THR A 74 -4.28 23.25 -21.50
CA THR A 74 -4.61 24.01 -20.29
C THR A 74 -4.78 23.12 -19.05
N GLY A 75 -4.39 21.85 -19.14
CA GLY A 75 -4.50 20.86 -18.06
C GLY A 75 -5.93 20.36 -17.80
N GLY A 76 -6.92 20.85 -18.55
CA GLY A 76 -8.32 20.48 -18.38
C GLY A 76 -8.64 19.10 -18.96
N PHE A 77 -9.60 18.40 -18.37
CA PHE A 77 -10.22 17.21 -18.94
C PHE A 77 -11.73 17.26 -18.72
N ALA A 78 -12.49 16.65 -19.62
CA ALA A 78 -13.94 16.54 -19.53
C ALA A 78 -14.40 15.20 -20.09
N VAL A 79 -15.21 14.48 -19.32
CA VAL A 79 -15.84 13.23 -19.73
C VAL A 79 -17.34 13.37 -19.57
N GLU A 80 -18.04 13.15 -20.67
CA GLU A 80 -19.48 13.29 -20.79
C GLU A 80 -20.13 11.92 -20.75
N SER A 81 -21.45 11.90 -20.55
CA SER A 81 -22.24 10.68 -20.66
C SER A 81 -21.89 9.58 -19.65
N ILE A 82 -21.50 9.95 -18.41
CA ILE A 82 -21.09 8.98 -17.38
C ILE A 82 -22.30 8.54 -16.55
N PRO A 83 -22.61 7.23 -16.47
CA PRO A 83 -23.68 6.74 -15.60
C PRO A 83 -23.42 7.10 -14.13
N ALA A 84 -24.47 7.38 -13.35
CA ALA A 84 -24.30 7.56 -11.90
C ALA A 84 -23.66 6.32 -11.25
N GLY A 85 -22.81 6.57 -10.26
CA GLY A 85 -22.03 5.54 -9.58
C GLY A 85 -20.81 6.11 -8.87
N LEU A 86 -20.07 5.24 -8.19
CA LEU A 86 -18.79 5.57 -7.57
C LEU A 86 -17.66 5.33 -8.58
N TYR A 87 -16.77 6.32 -8.71
CA TYR A 87 -15.64 6.29 -9.63
C TYR A 87 -14.34 6.60 -8.90
N THR A 88 -13.28 5.93 -9.31
CA THR A 88 -11.89 6.28 -8.96
C THR A 88 -11.25 6.93 -10.18
N ILE A 89 -10.73 8.15 -10.01
CA ILE A 89 -10.07 8.92 -11.06
C ILE A 89 -8.57 8.93 -10.76
N GLU A 90 -7.77 8.38 -11.67
CA GLU A 90 -6.31 8.34 -11.54
C GLU A 90 -5.64 9.14 -12.64
N ALA A 91 -4.67 9.98 -12.28
CA ALA A 91 -3.86 10.75 -13.23
C ALA A 91 -2.42 10.23 -13.26
N HIS A 92 -1.91 9.96 -14.46
CA HIS A 92 -0.57 9.44 -14.70
C HIS A 92 0.14 10.15 -15.85
N LYS A 93 1.36 10.61 -15.58
CA LYS A 93 2.29 11.13 -16.58
C LYS A 93 3.69 10.60 -16.29
N ARG A 94 4.39 10.16 -17.33
CA ARG A 94 5.73 9.59 -17.19
C ARG A 94 6.67 10.60 -16.53
N GLY A 95 7.39 10.15 -15.49
CA GLY A 95 8.32 10.98 -14.74
C GLY A 95 7.67 11.85 -13.65
N LEU A 96 6.34 11.79 -13.49
CA LEU A 96 5.62 12.39 -12.38
C LEU A 96 4.94 11.29 -11.55
N PRO A 97 4.73 11.51 -10.25
CA PRO A 97 3.97 10.59 -9.42
C PRO A 97 2.50 10.55 -9.85
N ARG A 98 1.80 9.51 -9.41
CA ARG A 98 0.36 9.34 -9.66
C ARG A 98 -0.46 10.13 -8.65
N ALA A 99 -1.61 10.65 -9.07
CA ALA A 99 -2.64 11.19 -8.19
C ALA A 99 -3.94 10.40 -8.37
N SER A 100 -4.73 10.27 -7.31
CA SER A 100 -6.01 9.55 -7.33
C SER A 100 -7.05 10.28 -6.47
N ALA A 101 -8.30 10.27 -6.92
CA ALA A 101 -9.46 10.78 -6.16
C ALA A 101 -10.67 9.88 -6.38
N GLN A 102 -11.55 9.78 -5.38
CA GLN A 102 -12.83 9.11 -5.50
C GLN A 102 -13.95 10.12 -5.64
N LEU A 103 -14.91 9.85 -6.53
CA LEU A 103 -16.04 10.73 -6.80
C LEU A 103 -17.31 9.90 -7.00
N ALA A 104 -18.37 10.27 -6.28
CA ALA A 104 -19.73 9.78 -6.55
C ALA A 104 -20.39 10.68 -7.61
N VAL A 105 -20.66 10.12 -8.78
CA VAL A 105 -21.38 10.80 -9.87
C VAL A 105 -22.87 10.61 -9.65
N ILE A 106 -23.60 11.73 -9.64
CA ILE A 106 -25.05 11.79 -9.54
C ILE A 106 -25.61 12.17 -10.91
N ASN A 107 -26.74 11.58 -11.25
CA ASN A 107 -27.47 11.79 -12.49
C ASN A 107 -27.67 13.28 -12.83
N ASN A 108 -27.39 13.66 -14.08
CA ASN A 108 -27.54 15.01 -14.65
C ASN A 108 -26.74 16.14 -13.95
N ASN A 109 -25.77 15.81 -13.09
CA ASN A 109 -24.91 16.80 -12.44
C ASN A 109 -23.53 16.88 -13.10
N ILE A 110 -22.96 18.09 -13.07
CA ILE A 110 -21.57 18.33 -13.41
C ILE A 110 -20.75 18.22 -12.13
N HIS A 111 -19.82 17.28 -12.10
CA HIS A 111 -18.90 17.08 -11.00
C HIS A 111 -17.52 17.62 -11.38
N GLN A 112 -16.96 18.49 -10.56
CA GLN A 112 -15.62 19.02 -10.74
C GLN A 112 -14.61 18.30 -9.85
N VAL A 113 -13.52 17.80 -10.42
CA VAL A 113 -12.42 17.15 -9.70
C VAL A 113 -11.09 17.65 -10.22
N ASP A 114 -10.37 18.39 -9.38
CA ASP A 114 -9.03 18.87 -9.70
C ASP A 114 -7.99 17.95 -9.05
N LEU A 115 -6.99 17.55 -9.81
CA LEU A 115 -5.93 16.63 -9.38
C LEU A 115 -4.57 17.32 -9.44
N GLN A 116 -3.78 17.19 -8.37
CA GLN A 116 -2.44 17.75 -8.31
C GLN A 116 -1.39 16.64 -8.36
N LEU A 117 -0.49 16.68 -9.34
CA LEU A 117 0.65 15.77 -9.43
C LEU A 117 1.81 16.34 -8.59
N VAL A 118 1.84 15.97 -7.31
CA VAL A 118 2.86 16.42 -6.33
C VAL A 118 4.00 15.40 -6.29
N SER A 119 5.21 15.82 -6.71
CA SER A 119 6.45 15.06 -6.59
C SER A 119 6.64 14.55 -5.16
N PRO A 120 6.94 13.26 -4.94
CA PRO A 120 7.15 12.73 -3.60
C PRO A 120 8.29 13.47 -2.88
N PHE A 121 9.29 13.98 -3.63
CA PHE A 121 10.45 14.66 -3.07
C PHE A 121 10.17 16.05 -2.49
N GLN A 122 9.10 16.74 -2.88
CA GLN A 122 8.80 18.11 -2.39
C GLN A 122 7.77 18.12 -1.26
N ARG A 123 6.95 17.06 -1.17
CA ARG A 123 5.94 16.92 -0.12
C ARG A 123 6.56 16.92 1.27
N ASP A 124 7.71 16.26 1.45
CA ASP A 124 8.43 16.22 2.72
C ASP A 124 9.03 17.57 3.13
N ILE A 125 9.39 18.41 2.16
CA ILE A 125 9.95 19.74 2.41
C ILE A 125 8.84 20.72 2.81
N MET A 126 7.66 20.64 2.17
CA MET A 126 6.52 21.50 2.50
C MET A 126 5.85 21.14 3.83
N PHE A 127 5.73 19.84 4.17
CA PHE A 127 5.19 19.43 5.48
C PHE A 127 6.13 19.79 6.64
N ALA A 128 7.46 19.80 6.43
CA ALA A 128 8.41 20.26 7.43
C ALA A 128 8.29 21.78 7.71
N ALA A 129 8.06 22.59 6.67
CA ALA A 129 7.87 24.04 6.82
C ALA A 129 6.54 24.39 7.50
N VAL A 130 5.44 23.76 7.09
CA VAL A 130 4.10 24.03 7.67
C VAL A 130 4.00 23.56 9.12
N LYS A 131 4.65 22.44 9.49
CA LYS A 131 4.65 21.96 10.89
C LYS A 131 5.40 22.91 11.83
N LYS A 132 6.47 23.58 11.34
CA LYS A 132 7.19 24.61 12.08
C LYS A 132 6.36 25.89 12.28
N THR A 133 5.57 26.27 11.28
CA THR A 133 4.68 27.44 11.37
C THR A 133 3.42 27.15 12.21
N ALA A 134 2.83 25.96 12.12
CA ALA A 134 1.68 25.55 12.94
C ALA A 134 2.03 25.41 14.43
N GLN A 135 3.24 24.93 14.78
CA GLN A 135 3.73 24.94 16.17
C GLN A 135 3.94 26.36 16.72
N THR A 136 4.16 27.35 15.87
CA THR A 136 4.36 28.74 16.31
C THR A 136 3.00 29.43 16.57
N LEU A 137 1.95 29.06 15.82
CA LEU A 137 0.60 29.65 15.97
C LEU A 137 -0.22 28.99 17.10
N SER A 138 -0.05 27.69 17.37
CA SER A 138 -0.79 27.01 18.44
C SER A 138 -0.33 27.42 19.86
N VAL A 139 0.89 27.97 19.99
CA VAL A 139 1.41 28.49 21.27
C VAL A 139 0.83 29.86 21.63
N GLN A 140 0.34 30.63 20.65
CA GLN A 140 -0.33 31.91 20.91
C GLN A 140 -1.82 31.74 21.23
N SER A 141 -2.54 30.84 20.56
CA SER A 141 -3.98 30.64 20.81
C SER A 141 -4.31 29.95 22.14
N SER A 142 -3.39 29.14 22.68
CA SER A 142 -3.65 28.38 23.92
C SER A 142 -3.48 29.19 25.21
N LYS A 143 -3.01 30.45 25.14
CA LYS A 143 -2.95 31.36 26.29
C LYS A 143 -4.20 32.24 26.45
N GLU A 144 -5.05 32.37 25.43
CA GLU A 144 -6.26 33.20 25.50
C GLU A 144 -7.56 32.43 25.80
N GLN A 145 -7.60 31.11 25.59
CA GLN A 145 -8.82 30.32 25.81
C GLN A 145 -8.95 29.68 27.20
N LEU A 146 -7.98 29.87 28.10
CA LEU A 146 -8.05 29.32 29.47
C LEU A 146 -8.89 30.16 30.45
N VAL A 147 -9.55 31.23 29.99
CA VAL A 147 -10.31 32.16 30.87
C VAL A 147 -11.85 32.02 30.73
N VAL A 148 -12.37 31.22 29.79
CA VAL A 148 -13.83 31.25 29.47
C VAL A 148 -14.59 29.95 29.76
N ALA A 149 -13.94 28.88 30.22
CA ALA A 149 -14.58 27.57 30.35
C ALA A 149 -15.06 27.19 31.78
N GLU A 150 -15.47 28.17 32.60
CA GLU A 150 -15.94 27.90 33.98
C GLU A 150 -17.40 28.35 34.26
N THR A 151 -18.19 28.58 33.22
CA THR A 151 -19.64 28.77 33.33
C THR A 151 -20.32 28.01 32.20
N ASP A 152 -21.30 27.18 32.56
CA ASP A 152 -22.30 26.51 31.71
C ASP A 152 -22.31 24.97 31.79
N LEU A 153 -22.54 24.44 33.00
CA LEU A 153 -23.07 23.08 33.21
C LEU A 153 -24.11 23.08 34.32
N ALA A 154 -25.22 23.78 34.09
CA ALA A 154 -26.39 23.75 34.96
C ALA A 154 -27.70 23.97 34.17
N ASP A 155 -28.04 23.09 33.23
CA ASP A 155 -29.45 22.87 32.91
C ASP A 155 -29.66 21.61 32.06
N ASN A 156 -30.47 20.66 32.55
CA ASN A 156 -31.38 19.83 31.76
C ASN A 156 -32.11 18.80 32.64
N GLY A 157 -33.28 19.20 33.14
CA GLY A 157 -34.19 18.41 33.97
C GLY A 157 -34.93 17.30 33.22
N LYS A 158 -34.30 16.13 33.08
CA LYS A 158 -34.97 14.89 32.60
C LYS A 158 -34.90 13.69 33.56
N SER A 159 -34.31 13.83 34.76
CA SER A 159 -34.17 12.70 35.70
C SER A 159 -35.30 12.57 36.73
N GLU A 160 -36.16 13.58 36.90
CA GLU A 160 -37.19 13.61 37.96
C GLU A 160 -38.42 12.72 37.66
N ILE A 161 -38.77 12.52 36.38
CA ILE A 161 -39.99 11.82 35.97
C ILE A 161 -39.89 10.29 36.16
N ILE A 162 -38.68 9.73 36.12
CA ILE A 162 -38.46 8.29 36.30
C ILE A 162 -38.48 7.91 37.78
N LYS A 163 -38.03 8.81 38.68
CA LYS A 163 -38.07 8.59 40.13
C LYS A 163 -39.49 8.52 40.68
N GLN A 164 -40.42 9.33 40.17
CA GLN A 164 -41.80 9.35 40.65
C GLN A 164 -42.61 8.09 40.27
N ARG A 165 -42.28 7.41 39.17
CA ARG A 165 -42.96 6.14 38.79
C ARG A 165 -42.52 4.93 39.61
N LEU A 166 -41.29 4.93 40.13
CA LEU A 166 -40.77 3.80 40.89
C LEU A 166 -41.26 3.78 42.35
N LEU A 167 -41.70 4.92 42.87
CA LEU A 167 -42.16 5.06 44.27
C LEU A 167 -43.61 4.61 44.52
N GLN A 168 -44.39 4.28 43.48
CA GLN A 168 -45.80 3.88 43.63
C GLN A 168 -46.03 2.37 43.87
N ASN A 169 -45.00 1.51 43.78
CA ASN A 169 -45.17 0.06 43.77
C ASN A 169 -44.69 -0.70 45.03
N TYR A 170 -44.22 -0.02 46.08
CA TYR A 170 -43.77 -0.70 47.30
C TYR A 170 -44.66 -0.38 48.50
N LYS A 171 -45.41 -1.39 48.92
CA LYS A 171 -46.23 -1.41 50.13
C LYS A 171 -45.38 -2.02 51.25
N GLU A 172 -44.98 -1.14 52.18
CA GLU A 172 -44.20 -1.33 53.41
C GLU A 172 -42.73 -0.84 53.39
N PRO A 173 -42.34 0.14 54.25
CA PRO A 173 -41.16 0.98 54.03
C PRO A 173 -39.94 0.67 54.93
N SER A 174 -39.94 -0.39 55.75
CA SER A 174 -38.87 -0.58 56.75
C SER A 174 -37.75 -1.55 56.34
N GLU A 175 -37.94 -2.44 55.37
CA GLU A 175 -36.86 -3.34 54.89
C GLU A 175 -36.21 -2.91 53.56
N ALA A 176 -36.85 -1.99 52.82
CA ALA A 176 -36.32 -1.50 51.54
C ALA A 176 -35.16 -0.48 51.69
N ILE A 177 -34.99 0.11 52.88
CA ILE A 177 -33.99 1.17 53.11
C ILE A 177 -32.57 0.59 53.23
N ASP A 178 -32.41 -0.60 53.82
CA ASP A 178 -31.08 -1.22 53.96
C ASP A 178 -30.59 -1.91 52.68
N LEU A 179 -31.50 -2.51 51.90
CA LEU A 179 -31.16 -3.14 50.61
C LEU A 179 -30.80 -2.11 49.53
N THR A 180 -31.43 -0.93 49.55
CA THR A 180 -31.11 0.15 48.59
C THR A 180 -29.78 0.83 48.92
N ALA A 181 -29.43 0.97 50.19
CA ALA A 181 -28.11 1.49 50.61
C ALA A 181 -26.98 0.51 50.25
N ALA A 182 -27.18 -0.80 50.44
CA ALA A 182 -26.21 -1.82 50.05
C ALA A 182 -26.03 -1.90 48.52
N ALA A 183 -27.13 -1.87 47.75
CA ALA A 183 -27.08 -1.87 46.29
C ALA A 183 -26.44 -0.59 45.73
N ALA A 184 -26.70 0.58 46.34
CA ALA A 184 -26.05 1.84 45.97
C ALA A 184 -24.54 1.79 46.21
N LYS A 185 -24.10 1.21 47.33
CA LYS A 185 -22.68 1.03 47.66
C LYS A 185 -21.98 0.06 46.69
N GLN A 186 -22.65 -1.04 46.33
CA GLN A 186 -22.12 -2.00 45.36
C GLN A 186 -22.03 -1.41 43.94
N ASN A 187 -23.03 -0.63 43.51
CA ASN A 187 -23.01 0.07 42.24
C ASN A 187 -21.93 1.17 42.19
N ALA A 188 -21.71 1.90 43.28
CA ALA A 188 -20.62 2.87 43.37
C ALA A 188 -19.24 2.18 43.26
N MET A 189 -19.06 1.04 43.92
CA MET A 189 -17.83 0.25 43.83
C MET A 189 -17.59 -0.29 42.41
N LEU A 190 -18.65 -0.75 41.72
CA LEU A 190 -18.57 -1.20 40.32
C LEU A 190 -18.23 -0.05 39.36
N GLN A 191 -18.78 1.15 39.59
CA GLN A 191 -18.45 2.32 38.78
C GLN A 191 -16.99 2.77 38.96
N GLU A 192 -16.44 2.67 40.17
CA GLU A 192 -15.03 2.97 40.45
C GLU A 192 -14.08 1.94 39.81
N VAL A 193 -14.44 0.65 39.83
CA VAL A 193 -13.71 -0.41 39.13
C VAL A 193 -13.77 -0.21 37.61
N LEU A 194 -14.93 0.16 37.07
CA LEU A 194 -15.06 0.43 35.63
C LEU A 194 -14.23 1.66 35.20
N LEU A 195 -14.26 2.73 35.99
CA LEU A 195 -13.52 3.96 35.71
C LEU A 195 -12.01 3.72 35.79
N SER A 196 -11.53 2.96 36.78
CA SER A 196 -10.11 2.61 36.88
C SER A 196 -9.65 1.69 35.73
N ALA A 197 -10.48 0.74 35.29
CA ALA A 197 -10.20 -0.09 34.11
C ALA A 197 -10.15 0.75 32.81
N GLN A 198 -11.06 1.73 32.65
CA GLN A 198 -11.04 2.68 31.52
C GLN A 198 -9.79 3.59 31.54
N GLN A 199 -9.31 3.98 32.71
CA GLN A 199 -8.07 4.75 32.83
C GLN A 199 -6.83 3.91 32.51
N GLN A 200 -6.80 2.64 32.93
CA GLN A 200 -5.70 1.72 32.61
C GLN A 200 -5.62 1.39 31.12
N THR A 201 -6.77 1.20 30.45
CA THR A 201 -6.83 0.96 29.00
C THR A 201 -6.36 2.18 28.21
N LYS A 202 -6.84 3.39 28.54
CA LYS A 202 -6.35 4.64 27.91
C LYS A 202 -4.85 4.87 28.14
N ALA A 203 -4.33 4.50 29.32
CA ALA A 203 -2.89 4.60 29.59
C ALA A 203 -2.08 3.58 28.77
N ALA A 204 -2.60 2.37 28.56
CA ALA A 204 -1.99 1.36 27.70
C ALA A 204 -2.00 1.78 26.21
N GLU A 205 -3.10 2.36 25.73
CA GLU A 205 -3.21 2.92 24.37
C GLU A 205 -2.17 4.02 24.13
N ARG A 206 -2.04 4.98 25.06
CA ARG A 206 -1.01 6.03 24.95
C ARG A 206 0.41 5.47 24.92
N ARG A 207 0.71 4.44 25.72
CA ARG A 207 2.03 3.77 25.69
C ARG A 207 2.27 3.06 24.36
N ALA A 208 1.24 2.45 23.78
CA ALA A 208 1.34 1.80 22.47
C ALA A 208 1.53 2.83 21.34
N GLU A 209 0.81 3.96 21.39
CA GLU A 209 1.00 5.07 20.46
C GLU A 209 2.42 5.66 20.55
N GLU A 210 2.93 5.90 21.76
CA GLU A 210 4.29 6.40 21.97
C GLU A 210 5.35 5.40 21.46
N ALA A 211 5.17 4.10 21.70
CA ALA A 211 6.05 3.06 21.20
C ALA A 211 6.04 2.97 19.66
N LEU A 212 4.86 3.11 19.04
CA LEU A 212 4.72 3.14 17.59
C LEU A 212 5.35 4.39 16.99
N LEU A 213 5.20 5.55 17.65
CA LEU A 213 5.85 6.80 17.23
C LEU A 213 7.38 6.72 17.35
N ALA A 214 7.88 6.04 18.39
CA ALA A 214 9.31 5.77 18.56
C ALA A 214 9.85 4.82 17.48
N LEU A 215 9.10 3.76 17.12
CA LEU A 215 9.45 2.86 16.02
C LEU A 215 9.41 3.56 14.67
N VAL A 216 8.41 4.39 14.39
CA VAL A 216 8.32 5.18 13.17
C VAL A 216 9.47 6.19 13.09
N LYS A 217 9.85 6.82 14.22
CA LYS A 217 11.01 7.73 14.27
C LYS A 217 12.32 6.97 14.02
N LYS A 218 12.49 5.80 14.63
CA LYS A 218 13.65 4.92 14.41
C LYS A 218 13.75 4.46 12.96
N ALA A 219 12.64 3.98 12.38
CA ALA A 219 12.56 3.61 10.98
C ALA A 219 12.82 4.81 10.05
N ARG A 220 12.38 6.02 10.41
CA ARG A 220 12.67 7.25 9.67
C ARG A 220 14.15 7.60 9.68
N ASP A 221 14.81 7.45 10.82
CA ASP A 221 16.25 7.69 10.95
C ASP A 221 17.06 6.62 10.19
N GLU A 222 16.51 5.41 10.02
CA GLU A 222 17.10 4.27 9.29
C GLU A 222 16.79 4.28 7.77
N GLN A 223 15.66 4.87 7.33
CA GLN A 223 15.18 4.83 5.93
C GLN A 223 15.70 5.99 5.06
N VAL A 224 16.58 6.87 5.58
CA VAL A 224 17.27 7.93 4.80
C VAL A 224 18.28 7.34 3.78
N VAL A 225 18.51 6.02 3.74
CA VAL A 225 19.59 5.41 2.93
C VAL A 225 19.12 4.34 1.91
N ALA A 226 17.82 4.09 1.74
CA ALA A 226 17.43 3.05 0.78
C ALA A 226 16.13 3.33 0.06
N THR A 227 16.21 3.89 -1.15
CA THR A 227 15.30 3.53 -2.24
C THR A 227 15.95 3.83 -3.59
N ASP A 228 16.30 2.78 -4.34
CA ASP A 228 15.88 2.66 -5.73
C ASP A 228 16.11 1.23 -6.26
N ALA A 229 15.02 0.56 -6.64
CA ALA A 229 15.09 -0.59 -7.53
C ALA A 229 13.79 -0.72 -8.35
N VAL A 230 13.97 -0.77 -9.67
CA VAL A 230 12.95 -1.12 -10.66
C VAL A 230 13.56 -2.13 -11.66
N LYS A 231 12.83 -3.25 -11.85
CA LYS A 231 12.68 -4.13 -13.04
C LYS A 231 13.58 -5.37 -13.31
N THR A 232 13.11 -6.50 -12.77
CA THR A 232 12.60 -7.76 -13.41
C THR A 232 12.86 -8.25 -14.86
N GLU A 233 13.84 -7.76 -15.65
CA GLU A 233 14.07 -8.34 -17.01
C GLU A 233 15.38 -9.15 -17.21
N ASN A 234 16.24 -9.28 -16.20
CA ASN A 234 17.55 -9.95 -16.31
C ASN A 234 17.64 -11.39 -15.74
N VAL A 235 16.53 -11.95 -15.24
CA VAL A 235 16.55 -13.24 -14.53
C VAL A 235 16.67 -14.44 -15.48
N LEU A 236 16.19 -14.32 -16.71
CA LEU A 236 16.18 -15.45 -17.67
C LEU A 236 17.56 -15.71 -18.30
N ALA A 237 18.39 -14.69 -18.54
CA ALA A 237 19.74 -14.86 -19.10
C ALA A 237 20.76 -15.40 -18.05
N SER A 238 20.51 -15.14 -16.77
CA SER A 238 21.39 -15.57 -15.67
C SER A 238 21.19 -17.05 -15.31
N ALA A 239 20.01 -17.59 -15.57
CA ALA A 239 19.64 -18.97 -15.24
C ALA A 239 20.27 -20.03 -16.17
N GLU A 240 20.56 -19.67 -17.43
CA GLU A 240 21.21 -20.59 -18.38
C GLU A 240 22.71 -20.73 -18.13
N TRP A 241 23.38 -19.64 -17.73
CA TRP A 241 24.81 -19.65 -17.39
C TRP A 241 25.14 -20.49 -16.13
N VAL A 242 24.26 -20.44 -15.12
CA VAL A 242 24.42 -21.23 -13.88
C VAL A 242 24.28 -22.74 -14.11
N ARG A 243 23.56 -23.17 -15.15
CA ARG A 243 23.45 -24.60 -15.50
C ARG A 243 24.73 -25.15 -16.14
N GLU A 244 25.48 -24.32 -16.85
CA GLU A 244 26.71 -24.72 -17.55
C GLU A 244 27.91 -24.84 -16.58
N VAL A 245 27.96 -24.02 -15.54
CA VAL A 245 29.03 -24.05 -14.51
C VAL A 245 28.88 -25.23 -13.54
N ARG A 246 27.66 -25.76 -13.34
CA ARG A 246 27.39 -26.87 -12.40
C ARG A 246 27.89 -28.25 -12.85
N ALA A 247 28.34 -28.41 -14.09
CA ALA A 247 28.67 -29.72 -14.65
C ALA A 247 30.13 -30.18 -14.44
N LYS A 248 30.97 -29.41 -13.73
CA LYS A 248 32.37 -29.81 -13.46
C LYS A 248 32.64 -29.89 -11.96
N PRO A 249 33.07 -31.05 -11.42
CA PRO A 249 33.45 -31.16 -10.03
C PRO A 249 34.86 -30.58 -9.86
N LEU A 250 34.96 -29.34 -9.40
CA LEU A 250 36.21 -28.80 -8.86
C LEU A 250 36.20 -28.96 -7.34
N GLN A 251 37.14 -29.76 -6.83
CA GLN A 251 37.62 -29.66 -5.45
C GLN A 251 38.48 -28.39 -5.36
N ALA A 252 37.85 -27.22 -5.37
CA ALA A 252 38.51 -25.95 -5.10
C ALA A 252 38.22 -25.56 -3.65
N GLU A 253 39.26 -25.30 -2.86
CA GLU A 253 39.15 -24.49 -1.65
C GLU A 253 38.41 -23.20 -2.03
N LEU A 254 37.17 -23.04 -1.55
CA LEU A 254 36.43 -21.81 -1.75
C LEU A 254 37.22 -20.67 -1.12
N LEU A 255 37.46 -19.61 -1.90
CA LEU A 255 38.00 -18.39 -1.36
C LEU A 255 37.06 -17.89 -0.24
N PRO A 256 37.58 -17.25 0.82
CA PRO A 256 36.77 -16.76 1.95
C PRO A 256 35.54 -15.93 1.52
N ASP A 257 35.67 -15.21 0.39
CA ASP A 257 34.62 -14.36 -0.17
C ASP A 257 33.44 -15.16 -0.75
N ASP A 258 33.70 -16.34 -1.32
CA ASP A 258 32.63 -17.20 -1.87
C ASP A 258 31.80 -17.84 -0.74
N ALA A 259 32.43 -18.16 0.40
CA ALA A 259 31.74 -18.68 1.57
C ALA A 259 30.77 -17.64 2.18
N LEU A 260 31.16 -16.36 2.19
CA LEU A 260 30.31 -15.26 2.66
C LEU A 260 29.12 -15.05 1.71
N LEU A 261 29.35 -15.10 0.40
CA LEU A 261 28.28 -14.98 -0.60
C LEU A 261 27.25 -16.11 -0.48
N ILE A 262 27.73 -17.36 -0.31
CA ILE A 262 26.86 -18.52 -0.07
C ILE A 262 26.05 -18.37 1.21
N ALA A 263 26.65 -17.85 2.28
CA ALA A 263 25.94 -17.59 3.54
C ALA A 263 24.83 -16.53 3.38
N ILE A 264 25.11 -15.45 2.63
CA ILE A 264 24.11 -14.42 2.32
C ILE A 264 22.96 -15.01 1.50
N GLU A 265 23.26 -15.79 0.45
CA GLU A 265 22.22 -16.44 -0.35
C GLU A 265 21.36 -17.41 0.49
N ALA A 266 21.99 -18.17 1.39
CA ALA A 266 21.27 -19.08 2.28
C ALA A 266 20.34 -18.33 3.24
N ALA A 267 20.81 -17.23 3.83
CA ALA A 267 20.01 -16.38 4.71
C ALA A 267 18.82 -15.75 3.98
N LEU A 268 19.02 -15.28 2.74
CA LEU A 268 17.96 -14.73 1.91
C LEU A 268 16.89 -15.78 1.56
N ARG A 269 17.30 -16.99 1.14
CA ARG A 269 16.35 -18.07 0.84
C ARG A 269 15.53 -18.47 2.07
N GLU A 270 16.13 -18.48 3.25
CA GLU A 270 15.40 -18.80 4.47
C GLU A 270 14.41 -17.69 4.85
N ARG A 271 14.79 -16.42 4.67
CA ARG A 271 13.87 -15.28 4.82
C ARG A 271 12.68 -15.38 3.85
N GLU A 272 12.92 -15.72 2.58
CA GLU A 272 11.85 -15.91 1.59
C GLU A 272 10.88 -17.03 2.01
N ARG A 273 11.40 -18.17 2.51
CA ARG A 273 10.55 -19.25 3.02
C ARG A 273 9.66 -18.83 4.19
N LEU A 274 10.19 -18.01 5.11
CA LEU A 274 9.44 -17.47 6.23
C LEU A 274 8.34 -16.50 5.76
N ILE A 275 8.62 -15.64 4.78
CA ILE A 275 7.63 -14.74 4.16
C ILE A 275 6.51 -15.56 3.51
N ASP A 276 6.84 -16.60 2.75
CA ASP A 276 5.84 -17.47 2.12
C ASP A 276 4.96 -18.19 3.15
N ARG A 277 5.55 -18.65 4.27
CA ARG A 277 4.80 -19.25 5.37
C ARG A 277 3.88 -18.23 6.03
N TYR A 278 4.35 -17.01 6.27
CA TYR A 278 3.57 -15.92 6.83
C TYR A 278 2.36 -15.58 5.94
N ALA A 279 2.57 -15.47 4.63
CA ALA A 279 1.50 -15.19 3.66
C ALA A 279 0.40 -16.26 3.68
N ARG A 280 0.76 -17.56 3.71
CA ARG A 280 -0.22 -18.66 3.81
C ARG A 280 -1.04 -18.61 5.10
N ILE A 281 -0.44 -18.21 6.21
CA ILE A 281 -1.14 -18.08 7.49
C ILE A 281 -2.12 -16.90 7.46
N LEU A 282 -1.74 -15.77 6.85
CA LEU A 282 -2.65 -14.63 6.68
C LEU A 282 -3.88 -14.98 5.83
N GLU A 283 -3.70 -15.76 4.75
CA GLU A 283 -4.83 -16.25 3.96
C GLU A 283 -5.77 -17.14 4.78
N ARG A 284 -5.20 -18.06 5.58
CA ARG A 284 -5.99 -18.93 6.46
C ARG A 284 -6.72 -18.14 7.56
N LEU A 285 -6.08 -17.11 8.11
CA LEU A 285 -6.68 -16.22 9.11
C LEU A 285 -7.87 -15.47 8.54
N LYS A 286 -7.75 -14.96 7.30
CA LYS A 286 -8.84 -14.33 6.58
C LYS A 286 -10.02 -15.29 6.39
N TYR A 287 -9.76 -16.50 5.89
CA TYR A 287 -10.79 -17.52 5.69
C TYR A 287 -11.53 -17.88 6.99
N ILE A 288 -10.81 -18.07 8.10
CA ILE A 288 -11.43 -18.39 9.40
C ILE A 288 -12.28 -17.22 9.91
N SER A 289 -11.82 -15.98 9.70
CA SER A 289 -12.57 -14.80 10.11
C SER A 289 -13.89 -14.67 9.34
N GLU A 290 -13.87 -14.89 8.03
CA GLU A 290 -15.07 -14.94 7.19
C GLU A 290 -16.00 -16.10 7.60
N ARG A 291 -15.44 -17.27 7.94
CA ARG A 291 -16.21 -18.41 8.42
C ARG A 291 -16.91 -18.13 9.76
N ILE A 292 -16.24 -17.45 10.69
CA ILE A 292 -16.85 -17.06 11.97
C ILE A 292 -18.04 -16.12 11.73
N GLU A 293 -17.91 -15.16 10.82
CA GLU A 293 -19.00 -14.24 10.46
C GLU A 293 -20.19 -14.98 9.85
N GLN A 294 -19.94 -15.92 8.94
CA GLN A 294 -20.99 -16.77 8.35
C GLN A 294 -21.70 -17.63 9.40
N LEU A 295 -20.95 -18.22 10.33
CA LEU A 295 -21.52 -19.01 11.42
C LEU A 295 -22.33 -18.15 12.38
N ALA A 296 -21.87 -16.93 12.70
CA ALA A 296 -22.63 -16.00 13.53
C ALA A 296 -23.95 -15.58 12.87
N GLU A 297 -24.01 -15.48 11.54
CA GLU A 297 -25.26 -15.23 10.83
C GLU A 297 -26.16 -16.47 10.81
N ALA A 298 -25.60 -17.66 10.65
CA ALA A 298 -26.34 -18.92 10.76
C ALA A 298 -26.94 -19.11 12.16
N GLU A 299 -26.23 -18.73 13.21
CA GLU A 299 -26.71 -18.78 14.59
C GLU A 299 -27.97 -17.92 14.79
N LYS A 300 -28.02 -16.73 14.19
CA LYS A 300 -29.20 -15.85 14.22
C LYS A 300 -30.39 -16.46 13.48
N GLN A 301 -30.14 -17.20 12.40
CA GLN A 301 -31.17 -17.82 11.58
C GLN A 301 -31.68 -19.15 12.16
N ALA A 302 -30.89 -19.80 13.01
CA ALA A 302 -31.25 -21.06 13.65
C ALA A 302 -32.50 -20.89 14.54
N PHE A 303 -33.49 -21.73 14.27
CA PHE A 303 -34.80 -21.68 14.93
C PHE A 303 -34.84 -22.54 16.19
N PHE A 304 -34.07 -23.63 16.22
CA PHE A 304 -34.05 -24.59 17.31
C PHE A 304 -32.80 -24.44 18.19
N ASP A 305 -32.96 -24.65 19.50
CA ASP A 305 -31.85 -24.53 20.46
C ASP A 305 -30.72 -25.52 20.20
N ALA A 306 -31.04 -26.73 19.74
CA ALA A 306 -30.02 -27.74 19.39
C ALA A 306 -29.14 -27.29 18.20
N GLU A 307 -29.76 -26.68 17.19
CA GLU A 307 -29.06 -26.15 16.02
C GLU A 307 -28.17 -24.95 16.40
N ARG A 308 -28.67 -24.05 17.27
CA ARG A 308 -27.85 -22.97 17.83
C ARG A 308 -26.66 -23.48 18.60
N GLN A 309 -26.84 -24.52 19.43
CA GLN A 309 -25.75 -25.10 20.20
C GLN A 309 -24.69 -25.75 19.29
N GLU A 310 -25.10 -26.38 18.19
CA GLU A 310 -24.17 -26.91 17.20
C GLU A 310 -23.37 -25.79 16.51
N VAL A 311 -24.05 -24.73 16.04
CA VAL A 311 -23.39 -23.57 15.42
C VAL A 311 -22.43 -22.89 16.40
N GLN A 312 -22.81 -22.73 17.67
CA GLN A 312 -21.95 -22.17 18.70
C GLN A 312 -20.69 -23.02 18.94
N ASN A 313 -20.82 -24.36 18.92
CA ASN A 313 -19.66 -25.25 19.03
C ASN A 313 -18.70 -25.07 17.84
N GLN A 314 -19.24 -24.84 16.63
CA GLN A 314 -18.43 -24.56 15.44
C GLN A 314 -17.73 -23.20 15.53
N ILE A 315 -18.39 -22.17 16.06
CA ILE A 315 -17.78 -20.84 16.32
C ILE A 315 -16.63 -20.99 17.32
N ASN A 316 -16.86 -21.64 18.45
CA ASN A 316 -15.82 -21.85 19.48
C ASN A 316 -14.59 -22.58 18.93
N ALA A 317 -14.80 -23.57 18.06
CA ALA A 317 -13.71 -24.29 17.39
C ALA A 317 -12.94 -23.39 16.41
N ALA A 318 -13.62 -22.58 15.61
CA ALA A 318 -13.01 -21.63 14.68
C ALA A 318 -12.23 -20.53 15.43
N GLU A 319 -12.74 -20.03 16.55
CA GLU A 319 -12.04 -19.07 17.41
C GLU A 319 -10.78 -19.65 18.06
N ALA A 320 -10.80 -20.93 18.44
CA ALA A 320 -9.61 -21.62 18.93
C ALA A 320 -8.53 -21.73 17.83
N GLU A 321 -8.93 -22.06 16.60
CA GLU A 321 -8.03 -22.08 15.44
C GLU A 321 -7.45 -20.67 15.16
N LEU A 322 -8.28 -19.63 15.23
CA LEU A 322 -7.85 -18.24 15.06
C LEU A 322 -6.80 -17.83 16.10
N ARG A 323 -6.97 -18.23 17.37
CA ARG A 323 -5.97 -17.97 18.43
C ARG A 323 -4.63 -18.65 18.14
N ASN A 324 -4.66 -19.91 17.70
CA ASN A 324 -3.43 -20.64 17.37
C ASN A 324 -2.67 -19.99 16.21
N LEU A 325 -3.37 -19.57 15.15
CA LEU A 325 -2.74 -18.88 14.01
C LEU A 325 -2.13 -17.52 14.41
N LYS A 326 -2.77 -16.79 15.33
CA LYS A 326 -2.23 -15.53 15.84
C LYS A 326 -0.93 -15.73 16.62
N GLU A 327 -0.79 -16.81 17.37
CA GLU A 327 0.49 -17.14 18.02
C GLU A 327 1.55 -17.58 16.99
N GLU A 328 1.18 -18.36 15.97
CA GLU A 328 2.12 -18.74 14.90
C GLU A 328 2.64 -17.52 14.12
N ILE A 329 1.79 -16.51 13.87
CA ILE A 329 2.20 -15.23 13.27
C ILE A 329 3.27 -14.53 14.13
N LYS A 330 3.07 -14.47 15.46
CA LYS A 330 4.05 -13.83 16.36
C LYS A 330 5.40 -14.55 16.33
N GLU A 331 5.39 -15.88 16.34
CA GLU A 331 6.62 -16.67 16.24
C GLU A 331 7.37 -16.39 14.92
N LEU A 332 6.64 -16.28 13.80
CA LEU A 332 7.25 -15.96 12.50
C LEU A 332 7.79 -14.54 12.43
N GLU A 333 7.12 -13.56 13.05
CA GLU A 333 7.62 -12.19 13.12
C GLU A 333 8.93 -12.09 13.90
N ILE A 334 9.09 -12.88 14.96
CA ILE A 334 10.35 -12.98 15.70
C ILE A 334 11.42 -13.61 14.81
N ALA A 335 11.13 -14.75 14.17
CA ALA A 335 12.08 -15.44 13.29
C ALA A 335 12.52 -14.57 12.09
N LEU A 336 11.61 -13.79 11.50
CA LEU A 336 11.92 -12.85 10.42
C LEU A 336 12.88 -11.75 10.89
N LYS A 337 12.67 -11.18 12.08
CA LYS A 337 13.57 -10.17 12.67
C LYS A 337 14.95 -10.73 12.95
N GLU A 338 15.03 -11.96 13.48
CA GLU A 338 16.31 -12.63 13.71
C GLU A 338 17.10 -12.81 12.41
N LYS A 339 16.43 -13.24 11.33
CA LYS A 339 17.05 -13.39 10.01
C LYS A 339 17.45 -12.07 9.37
N GLU A 340 16.69 -11.01 9.60
CA GLU A 340 17.05 -9.66 9.15
C GLU A 340 18.31 -9.13 9.85
N ILE A 341 18.45 -9.37 11.16
CA ILE A 341 19.67 -9.04 11.91
C ILE A 341 20.86 -9.85 11.42
N GLU A 342 20.68 -11.15 11.15
CA GLU A 342 21.73 -12.02 10.58
C GLU A 342 22.19 -11.51 9.21
N TYR A 343 21.25 -11.14 8.34
CA TYR A 343 21.54 -10.56 7.03
C TYR A 343 22.32 -9.25 7.13
N GLU A 344 21.91 -8.31 8.00
CA GLU A 344 22.64 -7.04 8.15
C GLU A 344 24.06 -7.25 8.70
N LYS A 345 24.28 -8.22 9.61
CA LYS A 345 25.64 -8.58 10.05
C LYS A 345 26.50 -9.10 8.90
N LEU A 346 25.96 -9.98 8.06
CA LEU A 346 26.68 -10.51 6.88
C LEU A 346 26.94 -9.40 5.85
N ARG A 347 25.98 -8.50 5.67
CA ARG A 347 26.11 -7.34 4.79
C ARG A 347 27.17 -6.36 5.27
N ASP A 348 27.24 -6.09 6.57
CA ASP A 348 28.25 -5.22 7.15
C ASP A 348 29.65 -5.86 7.09
N ALA A 349 29.74 -7.18 7.25
CA ALA A 349 30.98 -7.92 6.97
C ALA A 349 31.42 -7.78 5.50
N LEU A 350 30.47 -7.79 4.56
CA LEU A 350 30.75 -7.54 3.13
C LEU A 350 31.13 -6.07 2.84
N LYS A 351 30.67 -5.11 3.65
CA LYS A 351 31.04 -3.69 3.51
C LYS A 351 32.46 -3.38 4.00
N GLN A 352 33.13 -4.30 4.70
CA GLN A 352 34.53 -4.11 5.09
C GLN A 352 35.45 -4.20 3.85
N ASP A 353 35.78 -3.00 3.37
CA ASP A 353 37.00 -2.57 2.69
C ASP A 353 37.39 -3.19 1.35
N VAL A 354 36.98 -2.52 0.28
CA VAL A 354 37.72 -2.52 -0.99
C VAL A 354 37.93 -1.06 -1.40
N SER A 355 39.18 -0.59 -1.40
CA SER A 355 39.56 0.77 -1.81
C SER A 355 39.15 1.01 -3.28
N VAL A 356 38.97 2.27 -3.67
CA VAL A 356 38.82 2.64 -5.08
C VAL A 356 40.02 2.13 -5.90
N GLU A 357 41.21 2.10 -5.30
CA GLU A 357 42.43 1.53 -5.89
C GLU A 357 42.27 0.04 -6.21
N ASP A 358 41.63 -0.72 -5.31
CA ASP A 358 41.43 -2.16 -5.47
C ASP A 358 40.38 -2.46 -6.57
N LYS A 359 39.43 -1.55 -6.79
CA LYS A 359 38.43 -1.66 -7.88
C LYS A 359 38.90 -1.12 -9.23
N GLN A 360 40.10 -0.52 -9.34
CA GLN A 360 40.58 0.03 -10.61
C GLN A 360 40.65 -1.02 -11.72
N ALA A 361 41.04 -2.26 -11.38
CA ALA A 361 41.11 -3.36 -12.35
C ALA A 361 39.72 -3.75 -12.88
N GLU A 362 38.70 -3.82 -12.01
CA GLU A 362 37.33 -4.16 -12.42
C GLU A 362 36.71 -3.04 -13.27
N ILE A 363 36.91 -1.78 -12.86
CA ILE A 363 36.47 -0.62 -13.64
C ILE A 363 37.13 -0.63 -15.02
N ALA A 364 38.44 -0.80 -15.07
CA ALA A 364 39.20 -0.84 -16.32
C ALA A 364 38.68 -1.96 -17.23
N TYR A 365 38.49 -3.17 -16.71
CA TYR A 365 37.97 -4.31 -17.45
C TYR A 365 36.57 -4.04 -18.05
N ARG A 366 35.65 -3.49 -17.25
CA ARG A 366 34.28 -3.24 -17.70
C ARG A 366 34.20 -2.11 -18.74
N VAL A 367 34.95 -1.03 -18.54
CA VAL A 367 35.02 0.07 -19.51
C VAL A 367 35.71 -0.39 -20.80
N LEU A 368 36.74 -1.23 -20.71
CA LEU A 368 37.43 -1.82 -21.86
C LEU A 368 36.47 -2.68 -22.70
N ARG A 369 35.67 -3.55 -22.07
CA ARG A 369 34.63 -4.35 -22.77
C ARG A 369 33.60 -3.50 -23.50
N VAL A 370 33.15 -2.40 -22.90
CA VAL A 370 32.24 -1.47 -23.58
C VAL A 370 32.94 -0.76 -24.73
N ALA A 371 34.19 -0.34 -24.55
CA ALA A 371 34.96 0.33 -25.59
C ALA A 371 35.24 -0.59 -26.80
N GLU A 372 35.59 -1.85 -26.55
CA GLU A 372 35.77 -2.88 -27.59
C GLU A 372 34.48 -3.12 -28.37
N PHE A 373 33.34 -3.23 -27.67
CA PHE A 373 32.03 -3.40 -28.31
C PHE A 373 31.69 -2.25 -29.28
N HIS A 374 32.16 -1.04 -28.97
CA HIS A 374 31.94 0.15 -29.80
C HIS A 374 33.14 0.48 -30.73
N ASN A 375 34.12 -0.42 -30.88
CA ASN A 375 35.36 -0.22 -31.67
C ASN A 375 36.10 1.10 -31.36
N VAL A 376 36.12 1.50 -30.08
CA VAL A 376 36.82 2.69 -29.63
C VAL A 376 38.29 2.33 -29.40
N HIS A 377 39.20 3.13 -29.97
CA HIS A 377 40.64 2.99 -29.76
C HIS A 377 41.23 4.25 -29.11
N GLY A 378 42.38 4.09 -28.43
CA GLY A 378 43.11 5.20 -27.82
C GLY A 378 42.88 5.35 -26.32
N VAL A 379 43.05 6.56 -25.79
CA VAL A 379 42.94 6.83 -24.34
C VAL A 379 41.57 7.40 -24.03
N ILE A 380 40.79 6.64 -23.26
CA ILE A 380 39.55 7.10 -22.64
C ILE A 380 39.93 7.78 -21.33
N THR A 381 39.50 9.02 -21.16
CA THR A 381 39.54 9.70 -19.86
C THR A 381 38.11 9.95 -19.43
N GLY A 382 37.75 9.51 -18.24
CA GLY A 382 36.45 9.74 -17.63
C GLY A 382 36.60 10.35 -16.25
N GLU A 383 35.67 11.23 -15.89
CA GLU A 383 35.51 11.73 -14.53
C GLU A 383 34.32 11.02 -13.90
N ILE A 384 34.54 10.46 -12.71
CA ILE A 384 33.52 9.79 -11.93
C ILE A 384 33.36 10.53 -10.62
N MET A 385 32.13 10.94 -10.32
CA MET A 385 31.81 11.54 -9.03
C MET A 385 31.15 10.51 -8.15
N VAL A 386 31.79 10.22 -7.02
CA VAL A 386 31.31 9.31 -5.98
C VAL A 386 30.83 10.15 -4.81
N ASP A 387 29.63 9.87 -4.31
CA ASP A 387 29.09 10.58 -3.14
C ASP A 387 29.67 10.08 -1.82
N ARG A 388 29.18 10.67 -0.73
CA ARG A 388 29.58 10.33 0.64
C ARG A 388 29.17 8.93 1.10
N PHE A 389 28.31 8.23 0.34
CA PHE A 389 27.87 6.86 0.61
C PHE A 389 28.60 5.84 -0.26
N GLY A 390 29.45 6.29 -1.17
CA GLY A 390 30.12 5.42 -2.13
C GLY A 390 29.33 5.18 -3.40
N GLU A 391 28.23 5.89 -3.62
CA GLU A 391 27.41 5.73 -4.81
C GLU A 391 27.91 6.59 -5.96
N LEU A 392 27.80 6.05 -7.17
CA LEU A 392 28.27 6.66 -8.39
C LEU A 392 27.23 7.67 -8.90
N MET A 393 27.38 8.94 -8.53
CA MET A 393 26.46 10.03 -8.87
C MET A 393 26.51 10.40 -10.34
N TYR A 394 27.74 10.54 -10.86
CA TYR A 394 27.97 11.13 -12.17
C TYR A 394 29.15 10.46 -12.86
N VAL A 395 29.01 10.27 -14.17
CA VAL A 395 30.08 9.79 -15.05
C VAL A 395 30.11 10.69 -16.26
N TYR A 396 31.29 11.24 -16.56
CA TYR A 396 31.51 12.12 -17.69
C TYR A 396 32.72 11.70 -18.48
N PHE A 397 32.54 11.54 -19.79
CA PHE A 397 33.61 11.24 -20.72
C PHE A 397 33.73 12.40 -21.72
N PRO A 398 34.64 13.39 -21.48
CA PRO A 398 34.69 14.61 -22.28
C PRO A 398 34.90 14.39 -23.78
N ARG A 399 35.55 13.29 -24.16
CA ARG A 399 35.84 12.94 -25.56
C ARG A 399 34.72 12.19 -26.28
N PHE A 400 33.67 11.78 -25.57
CA PHE A 400 32.56 10.99 -26.11
C PHE A 400 31.23 11.66 -25.74
N PRO A 401 30.88 12.79 -26.39
CA PRO A 401 29.59 13.45 -26.18
C PRO A 401 28.42 12.61 -26.70
N ASP A 402 28.67 11.60 -27.55
CA ASP A 402 27.65 10.68 -28.06
C ASP A 402 27.04 9.84 -26.92
N GLY A 403 25.74 10.02 -26.71
CA GLY A 403 25.04 9.53 -25.51
C GLY A 403 24.99 8.02 -25.34
N VAL A 404 25.22 7.22 -26.39
CA VAL A 404 25.10 5.74 -26.30
C VAL A 404 26.30 5.13 -25.58
N LEU A 405 27.52 5.46 -26.01
CA LEU A 405 28.75 4.96 -25.37
C LEU A 405 28.84 5.42 -23.91
N ALA A 406 28.57 6.70 -23.66
CA ALA A 406 28.56 7.25 -22.31
C ALA A 406 27.51 6.58 -21.41
N ALA A 407 26.32 6.26 -21.95
CA ALA A 407 25.29 5.54 -21.22
C ALA A 407 25.69 4.10 -20.90
N ASP A 408 26.30 3.38 -21.85
CA ASP A 408 26.75 2.01 -21.63
C ASP A 408 27.93 1.94 -20.67
N MET A 409 28.88 2.88 -20.75
CA MET A 409 29.95 3.01 -19.77
C MET A 409 29.40 3.34 -18.39
N LYS A 410 28.42 4.24 -18.28
CA LYS A 410 27.73 4.52 -17.01
C LYS A 410 27.08 3.26 -16.44
N ARG A 411 26.35 2.49 -17.25
CA ARG A 411 25.75 1.22 -16.81
C ARG A 411 26.81 0.21 -16.37
N ALA A 412 27.93 0.13 -17.08
CA ALA A 412 29.02 -0.78 -16.75
C ALA A 412 29.67 -0.40 -15.41
N LEU A 413 29.87 0.90 -15.16
CA LEU A 413 30.40 1.43 -13.91
C LEU A 413 29.43 1.26 -12.73
N GLN A 414 28.12 1.43 -12.95
CA GLN A 414 27.11 1.18 -11.93
C GLN A 414 27.08 -0.27 -11.45
N ARG A 415 27.55 -1.23 -12.27
CA ARG A 415 27.66 -2.64 -11.89
C ARG A 415 28.88 -2.99 -11.05
N VAL A 416 29.88 -2.10 -10.95
CA VAL A 416 31.06 -2.26 -10.08
C VAL A 416 30.66 -2.16 -8.59
N GLY A 417 29.44 -1.70 -8.31
CA GLY A 417 28.89 -1.55 -6.97
C GLY A 417 29.41 -0.30 -6.27
N ASN A 418 29.30 -0.28 -4.94
CA ASN A 418 29.64 0.89 -4.14
C ASN A 418 31.16 1.06 -4.03
N PHE A 419 31.61 2.31 -4.04
CA PHE A 419 32.99 2.75 -3.87
C PHE A 419 33.25 3.14 -2.42
N LYS A 420 34.49 3.06 -1.94
CA LYS A 420 34.83 3.64 -0.63
C LYS A 420 34.83 5.17 -0.75
N PRO A 421 33.97 5.92 -0.02
CA PRO A 421 33.99 7.38 -0.06
C PRO A 421 35.31 7.89 0.53
N GLN A 422 35.93 8.92 -0.07
CA GLN A 422 37.09 9.53 0.57
C GLN A 422 36.66 10.21 1.87
N LEU A 423 37.46 10.02 2.91
CA LEU A 423 37.28 10.69 4.18
C LEU A 423 38.20 11.91 4.24
N LYS A 424 37.65 13.08 4.58
CA LYS A 424 38.42 14.27 4.93
C LYS A 424 38.10 14.61 6.38
N SER A 425 39.12 14.47 7.26
CA SER A 425 38.94 14.62 8.71
C SER A 425 37.91 13.64 9.30
N GLY A 426 37.88 12.39 8.80
CA GLY A 426 36.97 11.35 9.27
C GLY A 426 35.53 11.45 8.76
N LEU A 427 35.19 12.51 8.01
CA LEU A 427 33.88 12.66 7.38
C LEU A 427 33.95 12.30 5.90
N PRO A 428 32.97 11.53 5.38
CA PRO A 428 32.91 11.21 3.96
C PRO A 428 32.60 12.46 3.14
N ILE A 429 33.40 12.68 2.10
CA ILE A 429 33.26 13.80 1.18
C ILE A 429 32.95 13.32 -0.23
N LEU A 430 32.29 14.19 -0.99
CA LEU A 430 32.12 14.03 -2.42
C LEU A 430 33.50 13.95 -3.09
N THR A 431 33.74 12.87 -3.82
CA THR A 431 35.05 12.61 -4.44
C THR A 431 34.91 12.63 -5.96
N ASN A 432 35.76 13.40 -6.63
CA ASN A 432 35.93 13.29 -8.08
C ASN A 432 37.15 12.42 -8.38
N VAL A 433 36.94 11.31 -9.09
CA VAL A 433 37.99 10.36 -9.49
C VAL A 433 38.15 10.44 -11.00
N ILE A 434 39.36 10.79 -11.43
CA ILE A 434 39.72 10.79 -12.85
C ILE A 434 40.25 9.40 -13.21
N ILE A 435 39.55 8.71 -14.11
CA ILE A 435 39.94 7.41 -14.63
C ILE A 435 40.54 7.60 -16.02
N LYS A 436 41.76 7.11 -16.21
CA LYS A 436 42.45 7.07 -17.50
C LYS A 436 42.65 5.62 -17.91
N ILE A 437 41.98 5.19 -18.97
CA ILE A 437 42.10 3.84 -19.51
C ILE A 437 42.73 3.96 -20.89
N LYS A 438 43.92 3.37 -21.04
CA LYS A 438 44.61 3.27 -22.32
C LYS A 438 44.16 1.97 -22.99
N LEU A 439 43.42 2.10 -24.09
CA LEU A 439 43.07 0.98 -24.95
C LEU A 439 44.23 0.77 -25.92
N ASN A 440 44.78 -0.44 -25.95
CA ASN A 440 45.73 -0.80 -26.98
C ASN A 440 44.97 -1.00 -28.30
N ALA A 441 45.53 -0.52 -29.41
CA ALA A 441 45.06 -0.97 -30.72
C ALA A 441 45.33 -2.47 -30.85
N PRO A 442 44.43 -3.25 -31.47
CA PRO A 442 44.62 -4.68 -31.67
C PRO A 442 45.91 -5.00 -32.46
#